data_AF-A0A554VGR6-F1
#
_entry.id   AF-A0A554VGR6-F1
#
_cell.length_a   1.000
_cell.length_b   1.000
_cell.length_c   1.000
_cell.angle_alpha   90.00
_cell.angle_beta   90.00
_cell.angle_gamma   90.00
#
_symmetry.space_group_name_H-M   'P 1'
#
loop_
_entity.id
_entity.type
_entity.pdbx_description
1 polymer ?
#
loop_
_entity_poly.entity_id
_entity_poly.type
_entity_poly.pdbx_seq_one_letter_code
_entity_poly.pdbx_strand_id
1 'polypeptide(L)'
;MIENNSFIIEKKGKKVTIVFFALFLFGYLGFGQKQWIVSPTELYTAYDTNKKAIGVLLRGAVVEVLSTEQSLWTKVKVDNGMIGFVDSAFIRKALNASDHYLLSPSPIIENDGHYGSPHLFVQVASLRIRELPSPDAKIVSYFTMGEVAAVDFYPYDPNAWVNVDKGFIQQKYLGARPKLENLYHQFDTISLANRNGRKKIAERLVEFAWNSSGSKVPALERFLSVAEELGDKKKIGYAKLQIQIAKGLTQTLDYKELEAIGKSEETYIKINGIQFPNYTEVTYSEMLEVLGEPIKIIEGEDDCCYSGNQSYCYDHAEFVVDKQKNLAEIVWIGFKGKGNVFVINGTPIDKNTTEEEFVNLASRWVYYNGKYPNKYDLPFFDYYNIITRCAFS
;
A
#
# COMPACT_ATOMS: atom_id res chain seq x y z
N MET A 1 16.46 -2.89 64.21
CA MET A 1 17.70 -2.19 64.62
C MET A 1 18.75 -2.52 63.59
N ILE A 2 18.94 -1.64 62.60
CA ILE A 2 19.99 -1.77 61.59
C ILE A 2 20.74 -0.44 61.65
N GLU A 3 22.01 -0.52 62.05
CA GLU A 3 22.92 0.62 62.13
C GLU A 3 23.30 1.09 60.73
N ASN A 4 23.05 2.37 60.45
CA ASN A 4 23.53 3.06 59.27
C ASN A 4 25.04 3.31 59.41
N ASN A 5 25.87 2.50 58.75
CA ASN A 5 27.28 2.81 58.60
C ASN A 5 27.47 3.88 57.52
N SER A 6 27.68 5.12 57.96
CA SER A 6 28.17 6.22 57.10
C SER A 6 29.66 6.41 57.35
N PHE A 7 30.48 6.34 56.29
CA PHE A 7 31.89 6.71 56.34
C PHE A 7 32.04 8.20 56.01
N ILE A 8 32.66 8.96 56.90
CA ILE A 8 32.98 10.38 56.71
C ILE A 8 34.45 10.49 56.30
N ILE A 9 34.72 11.04 55.11
CA ILE A 9 36.08 11.47 54.71
C ILE A 9 36.12 13.00 54.82
N GLU A 10 36.87 13.53 55.79
CA GLU A 10 37.09 14.97 55.94
C GLU A 10 38.21 15.45 55.02
N LYS A 11 37.88 16.33 54.07
CA LYS A 11 38.86 17.20 53.40
C LYS A 11 38.37 18.65 53.45
N LYS A 12 39.09 19.46 54.23
CA LYS A 12 39.06 20.93 54.35
C LYS A 12 37.78 21.62 53.85
N GLY A 13 36.87 21.87 54.78
CA GLY A 13 36.11 23.12 54.82
C GLY A 13 34.82 23.21 54.00
N LYS A 14 34.37 22.16 53.31
CA LYS A 14 33.01 22.10 52.76
C LYS A 14 32.40 20.72 53.01
N LYS A 15 31.36 20.65 53.85
CA LYS A 15 30.54 19.46 54.01
C LYS A 15 29.79 19.22 52.70
N VAL A 16 30.26 18.28 51.89
CA VAL A 16 29.49 17.75 50.76
C VAL A 16 28.89 16.45 51.24
N THR A 17 27.60 16.47 51.56
CA THR A 17 26.83 15.25 51.83
C THR A 17 26.54 14.58 50.48
N ILE A 18 27.31 13.54 50.14
CA ILE A 18 26.98 12.67 49.00
C ILE A 18 25.95 11.67 49.48
N VAL A 19 24.68 11.92 49.14
CA VAL A 19 23.60 10.95 49.34
C VAL A 19 23.66 9.97 48.17
N PHE A 20 24.14 8.75 48.42
CA PHE A 20 23.96 7.64 47.48
C PHE A 20 22.50 7.19 47.52
N PHE A 21 21.69 7.69 46.59
CA PHE A 21 20.36 7.13 46.33
C PHE A 21 20.56 5.80 45.59
N ALA A 22 20.48 4.69 46.31
CA ALA A 22 20.40 3.36 45.72
C ALA A 22 19.03 3.20 45.04
N LEU A 23 18.93 3.63 43.78
CA LEU A 23 17.83 3.32 42.87
C LEU A 23 17.93 1.85 42.45
N PHE A 24 17.55 0.95 43.35
CA PHE A 24 17.24 -0.44 43.01
C PHE A 24 15.73 -0.55 42.74
N LEU A 25 15.26 0.17 41.72
CA LEU A 25 14.01 -0.17 41.03
C LEU A 25 14.38 -1.10 39.89
N PHE A 26 14.53 -2.39 40.21
CA PHE A 26 14.34 -3.45 39.22
C PHE A 26 12.87 -3.42 38.83
N GLY A 27 12.53 -2.52 37.90
CA GLY A 27 11.36 -2.70 37.08
C GLY A 27 11.59 -3.96 36.27
N TYR A 28 11.08 -5.09 36.75
CA TYR A 28 10.75 -6.22 35.90
C TYR A 28 9.72 -5.71 34.89
N LEU A 29 10.20 -5.14 33.77
CA LEU A 29 9.46 -5.21 32.52
C LEU A 29 9.46 -6.70 32.18
N GLY A 30 8.49 -7.42 32.73
CA GLY A 30 8.12 -8.73 32.21
C GLY A 30 7.58 -8.50 30.81
N PHE A 31 8.47 -8.49 29.81
CA PHE A 31 8.06 -8.60 28.42
C PHE A 31 7.35 -9.94 28.30
N GLY A 32 6.04 -9.92 28.08
CA GLY A 32 5.28 -11.14 27.89
C GLY A 32 5.89 -11.91 26.71
N GLN A 33 6.02 -13.22 26.84
CA GLN A 33 6.60 -14.03 25.78
C GLN A 33 5.62 -14.06 24.60
N LYS A 34 6.08 -13.67 23.41
CA LYS A 34 5.30 -13.81 22.19
C LYS A 34 5.17 -15.29 21.83
N GLN A 35 3.93 -15.72 21.57
CA GLN A 35 3.62 -17.09 21.18
C GLN A 35 2.58 -17.09 20.05
N TRP A 36 2.46 -18.21 19.36
CA TRP A 36 1.66 -18.39 18.16
C TRP A 36 0.42 -19.22 18.44
N ILE A 37 -0.67 -18.83 17.81
CA ILE A 37 -1.92 -19.59 17.77
C ILE A 37 -1.82 -20.64 16.66
N VAL A 38 -1.98 -21.91 17.04
CA VAL A 38 -1.80 -23.06 16.13
C VAL A 38 -3.07 -23.36 15.33
N SER A 39 -4.24 -23.10 15.91
CA SER A 39 -5.55 -23.32 15.29
C SER A 39 -6.50 -22.22 15.76
N PRO A 40 -7.48 -21.80 14.93
CA PRO A 40 -8.46 -20.79 15.31
C PRO A 40 -9.10 -21.10 16.67
N THR A 41 -9.16 -20.10 17.55
CA THR A 41 -9.63 -20.25 18.93
C THR A 41 -10.21 -18.95 19.46
N GLU A 42 -11.19 -19.05 20.35
CA GLU A 42 -11.87 -17.89 20.92
C GLU A 42 -11.01 -17.21 22.01
N LEU A 43 -11.05 -15.88 22.02
CA LEU A 43 -10.55 -15.07 23.13
C LEU A 43 -11.71 -14.80 24.09
N TYR A 44 -11.53 -15.15 25.37
CA TYR A 44 -12.57 -15.00 26.39
C TYR A 44 -12.24 -13.88 27.40
N THR A 45 -13.28 -13.29 27.99
CA THR A 45 -13.14 -12.30 29.08
C THR A 45 -12.65 -12.89 30.41
N ALA A 46 -12.88 -14.18 30.63
CA ALA A 46 -12.53 -14.90 31.86
C ALA A 46 -12.22 -16.37 31.54
N TYR A 47 -11.67 -17.11 32.50
CA TYR A 47 -11.32 -18.54 32.37
C TYR A 47 -12.34 -19.48 33.04
N ASP A 48 -13.42 -18.95 33.62
CA ASP A 48 -14.41 -19.68 34.42
C ASP A 48 -15.78 -19.80 33.72
N THR A 49 -16.83 -20.19 34.47
CA THR A 49 -18.19 -20.37 33.95
C THR A 49 -18.87 -19.08 33.45
N ASN A 50 -18.33 -17.90 33.78
CA ASN A 50 -18.85 -16.61 33.29
C ASN A 50 -18.08 -16.10 32.06
N LYS A 51 -17.25 -16.94 31.44
CA LYS A 51 -16.50 -16.57 30.25
C LYS A 51 -17.44 -16.18 29.09
N LYS A 52 -17.12 -15.06 28.43
CA LYS A 52 -17.75 -14.62 27.20
C LYS A 52 -16.69 -14.49 26.12
N ALA A 53 -16.92 -15.10 24.96
CA ALA A 53 -16.05 -14.91 23.81
C ALA A 53 -16.19 -13.47 23.28
N ILE A 54 -15.06 -12.82 23.05
CA ILE A 54 -14.97 -11.42 22.57
C ILE A 54 -14.35 -11.32 21.18
N GLY A 55 -13.86 -12.43 20.64
CA GLY A 55 -13.33 -12.53 19.29
C GLY A 55 -12.71 -13.89 19.06
N VAL A 56 -12.19 -14.08 17.86
CA VAL A 56 -11.45 -15.28 17.46
C VAL A 56 -10.03 -14.88 17.04
N LEU A 57 -9.06 -15.58 17.60
CA LEU A 57 -7.66 -15.58 17.18
C LEU A 57 -7.49 -16.65 16.10
N LEU A 58 -6.85 -16.30 14.98
CA LEU A 58 -6.66 -17.21 13.87
C LEU A 58 -5.30 -17.91 13.93
N ARG A 59 -5.14 -18.98 13.13
CA ARG A 59 -3.85 -19.65 13.03
C ARG A 59 -2.81 -18.64 12.52
N GLY A 60 -1.66 -18.59 13.18
CA GLY A 60 -0.62 -17.61 12.86
C GLY A 60 -0.72 -16.34 13.68
N ALA A 61 -1.82 -16.09 14.39
CA ALA A 61 -1.92 -14.93 15.25
C ALA A 61 -0.85 -14.98 16.34
N VAL A 62 -0.15 -13.86 16.52
CA VAL A 62 0.87 -13.68 17.56
C VAL A 62 0.23 -13.00 18.77
N VAL A 63 0.40 -13.62 19.93
CA VAL A 63 -0.12 -13.10 21.20
C VAL A 63 1.01 -12.91 22.21
N GLU A 64 0.91 -11.88 23.04
CA GLU A 64 1.79 -11.66 24.18
C GLU A 64 1.23 -12.41 25.39
N VAL A 65 1.95 -13.42 25.89
CA VAL A 65 1.55 -14.17 27.08
C VAL A 65 1.85 -13.36 28.33
N LEU A 66 0.80 -13.04 29.09
CA LEU A 66 0.88 -12.25 30.33
C LEU A 66 1.00 -13.14 31.56
N SER A 67 0.25 -14.25 31.60
CA SER A 67 0.32 -15.26 32.65
C SER A 67 -0.30 -16.57 32.19
N THR A 68 0.12 -17.68 32.80
CA THR A 68 -0.55 -18.98 32.64
C THR A 68 -1.34 -19.23 33.92
N GLU A 69 -2.67 -19.22 33.81
CA GLU A 69 -3.57 -19.45 34.94
C GLU A 69 -4.04 -20.91 34.89
N GLN A 70 -3.89 -21.67 35.97
CA GLN A 70 -4.41 -23.05 36.10
C GLN A 70 -4.28 -23.90 34.81
N SER A 71 -3.06 -24.34 34.42
CA SER A 71 -2.66 -25.25 33.30
C SER A 71 -3.41 -25.26 31.94
N LEU A 72 -4.73 -25.15 31.90
CA LEU A 72 -5.63 -25.12 30.74
C LEU A 72 -5.83 -23.73 30.12
N TRP A 73 -5.61 -22.63 30.85
CA TRP A 73 -5.85 -21.28 30.34
C TRP A 73 -4.60 -20.40 30.35
N THR A 74 -4.44 -19.59 29.32
CA THR A 74 -3.37 -18.60 29.25
C THR A 74 -3.99 -17.22 29.05
N LYS A 75 -3.58 -16.28 29.90
CA LYS A 75 -3.91 -14.88 29.76
C LYS A 75 -2.99 -14.23 28.75
N VAL A 76 -3.58 -13.62 27.74
CA VAL A 76 -2.86 -13.05 26.61
C VAL A 76 -3.30 -11.63 26.30
N LYS A 77 -2.41 -10.87 25.69
CA LYS A 77 -2.69 -9.62 25.02
C LYS A 77 -2.54 -9.81 23.50
N VAL A 78 -3.55 -9.42 22.75
CA VAL A 78 -3.57 -9.53 21.29
C VAL A 78 -3.08 -8.23 20.64
N ASP A 79 -2.93 -8.24 19.31
CA ASP A 79 -2.32 -7.17 18.51
C ASP A 79 -2.99 -5.80 18.60
N ASN A 80 -4.32 -5.76 18.81
CA ASN A 80 -5.08 -4.54 19.05
C ASN A 80 -5.07 -4.07 20.52
N GLY A 81 -4.31 -4.75 21.37
CA GLY A 81 -4.17 -4.45 22.79
C GLY A 81 -5.24 -5.03 23.70
N MET A 82 -6.26 -5.73 23.15
CA MET A 82 -7.24 -6.44 23.97
C MET A 82 -6.57 -7.54 24.80
N ILE A 83 -7.03 -7.70 26.03
CA ILE A 83 -6.56 -8.72 26.96
C ILE A 83 -7.70 -9.71 27.21
N GLY A 84 -7.37 -11.00 27.17
CA GLY A 84 -8.32 -12.07 27.45
C GLY A 84 -7.62 -13.38 27.76
N PHE A 85 -8.40 -14.45 27.75
CA PHE A 85 -7.96 -15.81 28.04
C PHE A 85 -8.22 -16.71 26.84
N VAL A 86 -7.27 -17.61 26.58
CA VAL A 86 -7.35 -18.61 25.52
C VAL A 86 -6.92 -19.97 26.07
N ASP A 87 -7.43 -21.04 25.50
CA ASP A 87 -7.03 -22.40 25.87
C ASP A 87 -5.55 -22.62 25.51
N SER A 88 -4.76 -22.97 26.53
CA SER A 88 -3.32 -23.21 26.44
C SER A 88 -2.95 -24.29 25.43
N ALA A 89 -3.88 -25.18 25.08
CA ALA A 89 -3.69 -26.21 24.06
C ALA A 89 -3.40 -25.62 22.67
N PHE A 90 -3.87 -24.40 22.37
CA PHE A 90 -3.71 -23.76 21.06
C PHE A 90 -2.53 -22.80 20.95
N ILE A 91 -1.80 -22.56 22.04
CA ILE A 91 -0.64 -21.66 22.02
C ILE A 91 0.65 -22.47 21.96
N ARG A 92 1.58 -22.08 21.08
CA ARG A 92 2.91 -22.68 20.95
C ARG A 92 3.99 -21.62 20.74
N LYS A 93 5.24 -22.00 21.05
CA LYS A 93 6.42 -21.15 20.80
C LYS A 93 6.78 -21.06 19.30
N ALA A 94 6.36 -22.05 18.51
CA ALA A 94 6.58 -22.12 17.07
C ALA A 94 5.44 -22.89 16.41
N LEU A 95 5.22 -22.60 15.12
CA LEU A 95 4.33 -23.37 14.24
C LEU A 95 5.14 -24.40 13.46
N ASN A 96 4.55 -25.56 13.20
CA ASN A 96 5.14 -26.63 12.41
C ASN A 96 4.25 -26.94 11.21
N ALA A 97 4.87 -27.46 10.14
CA ALA A 97 4.15 -27.92 8.95
C ALA A 97 3.20 -29.10 9.26
N SER A 98 3.50 -29.88 10.31
CA SER A 98 2.68 -31.01 10.77
C SER A 98 1.53 -30.62 11.72
N ASP A 99 1.39 -29.33 12.06
CA ASP A 99 0.32 -28.89 12.94
C ASP A 99 -1.03 -29.13 12.28
N HIS A 100 -1.93 -29.82 12.98
CA HIS A 100 -3.32 -29.99 12.54
C HIS A 100 -4.14 -28.83 13.08
N TYR A 101 -4.90 -28.18 12.21
CA TYR A 101 -5.69 -27.00 12.57
C TYR A 101 -7.05 -26.99 11.88
N LEU A 102 -7.98 -26.28 12.50
CA LEU A 102 -9.32 -26.05 11.97
C LEU A 102 -9.32 -24.86 11.02
N LEU A 103 -10.31 -24.81 10.12
CA LEU A 103 -10.57 -23.64 9.31
C LEU A 103 -11.13 -22.50 10.17
N SER A 104 -10.86 -21.26 9.77
CA SER A 104 -11.41 -20.06 10.39
C SER A 104 -12.93 -20.07 10.33
N PRO A 105 -13.62 -19.57 11.38
CA PRO A 105 -15.06 -19.47 11.37
C PRO A 105 -15.56 -18.36 10.42
N SER A 106 -16.79 -18.52 9.92
CA SER A 106 -17.49 -17.46 9.18
C SER A 106 -17.53 -16.15 10.00
N PRO A 107 -17.37 -14.96 9.38
CA PRO A 107 -17.31 -14.71 7.93
C PRO A 107 -15.90 -14.76 7.33
N ILE A 108 -14.89 -15.22 8.07
CA ILE A 108 -13.49 -15.15 7.68
C ILE A 108 -13.22 -16.13 6.53
N ILE A 109 -12.48 -15.65 5.53
CA ILE A 109 -12.15 -16.41 4.32
C ILE A 109 -10.70 -16.88 4.44
N GLU A 110 -10.45 -18.17 4.26
CA GLU A 110 -9.11 -18.76 4.35
C GLU A 110 -8.28 -18.49 3.10
N ASN A 111 -8.55 -19.25 2.04
CA ASN A 111 -7.95 -19.09 0.72
C ASN A 111 -9.06 -19.25 -0.31
N ASP A 112 -9.30 -18.22 -1.11
CA ASP A 112 -10.33 -18.17 -2.15
C ASP A 112 -9.74 -18.02 -3.57
N GLY A 113 -8.43 -18.22 -3.71
CA GLY A 113 -7.68 -17.97 -4.95
C GLY A 113 -7.45 -16.48 -5.26
N HIS A 114 -8.06 -15.56 -4.51
CA HIS A 114 -7.76 -14.14 -4.57
C HIS A 114 -6.71 -13.75 -3.54
N TYR A 115 -6.79 -14.32 -2.34
CA TYR A 115 -5.79 -14.16 -1.29
C TYR A 115 -5.55 -15.48 -0.54
N GLY A 116 -4.31 -15.74 -0.15
CA GLY A 116 -3.86 -17.07 0.29
C GLY A 116 -3.86 -17.30 1.80
N SER A 117 -4.44 -16.42 2.60
CA SER A 117 -4.40 -16.46 4.07
C SER A 117 -5.66 -15.85 4.67
N PRO A 118 -5.99 -16.11 5.95
CA PRO A 118 -7.21 -15.59 6.57
C PRO A 118 -7.42 -14.09 6.35
N HIS A 119 -8.55 -13.75 5.72
CA HIS A 119 -8.82 -12.38 5.30
C HIS A 119 -10.31 -12.07 5.20
N LEU A 120 -10.58 -10.77 5.09
CA LEU A 120 -11.87 -10.19 4.77
C LEU A 120 -11.68 -9.06 3.74
N PHE A 121 -12.78 -8.54 3.22
CA PHE A 121 -12.78 -7.46 2.24
C PHE A 121 -13.32 -6.18 2.83
N VAL A 122 -12.73 -5.06 2.45
CA VAL A 122 -13.17 -3.72 2.84
C VAL A 122 -14.50 -3.38 2.15
N GLN A 123 -15.49 -2.97 2.94
CA GLN A 123 -16.88 -2.77 2.49
C GLN A 123 -17.25 -1.30 2.24
N VAL A 124 -16.29 -0.38 2.40
CA VAL A 124 -16.51 1.06 2.32
C VAL A 124 -15.44 1.73 1.47
N ALA A 125 -15.77 2.89 0.89
CA ALA A 125 -14.83 3.66 0.11
C ALA A 125 -13.86 4.45 1.00
N SER A 126 -12.62 4.62 0.56
CA SER A 126 -11.61 5.50 1.18
C SER A 126 -11.46 5.29 2.70
N LEU A 127 -11.38 4.03 3.13
CA LEU A 127 -11.32 3.68 4.55
C LEU A 127 -9.97 4.09 5.15
N ARG A 128 -9.99 4.92 6.17
CA ARG A 128 -8.78 5.38 6.88
C ARG A 128 -8.19 4.25 7.73
N ILE A 129 -6.91 3.96 7.51
CA ILE A 129 -6.10 3.05 8.33
C ILE A 129 -5.32 3.90 9.33
N ARG A 130 -5.34 3.49 10.61
CA ARG A 130 -4.76 4.27 11.71
C ARG A 130 -3.56 3.58 12.35
N GLU A 131 -2.63 4.37 12.85
CA GLU A 131 -1.42 3.86 13.51
C GLU A 131 -1.71 3.08 14.80
N LEU A 132 -2.77 3.48 15.52
CA LEU A 132 -3.19 2.89 16.79
C LEU A 132 -4.70 2.59 16.75
N PRO A 133 -5.20 1.66 17.60
CA PRO A 133 -6.62 1.30 17.68
C PRO A 133 -7.45 2.40 18.38
N SER A 134 -7.50 3.58 17.79
CA SER A 134 -8.21 4.76 18.31
C SER A 134 -8.73 5.66 17.18
N PRO A 135 -9.93 6.26 17.32
CA PRO A 135 -10.48 7.16 16.31
C PRO A 135 -9.70 8.47 16.17
N ASP A 136 -8.83 8.80 17.12
CA ASP A 136 -8.01 10.01 17.11
C ASP A 136 -6.56 9.73 16.68
N ALA A 137 -6.21 8.46 16.49
CA ALA A 137 -4.88 8.07 16.05
C ALA A 137 -4.59 8.57 14.63
N LYS A 138 -3.30 8.86 14.38
CA LYS A 138 -2.78 9.31 13.09
C LYS A 138 -3.23 8.36 11.98
N ILE A 139 -3.69 8.94 10.86
CA ILE A 139 -3.97 8.19 9.64
C ILE A 139 -2.62 7.89 8.97
N VAL A 140 -2.35 6.61 8.75
CA VAL A 140 -1.09 6.14 8.15
C VAL A 140 -1.26 5.68 6.71
N SER A 141 -2.48 5.27 6.34
CA SER A 141 -2.80 4.82 4.98
C SER A 141 -4.32 4.79 4.76
N TYR A 142 -4.73 4.32 3.59
CA TYR A 142 -6.13 4.13 3.21
C TYR A 142 -6.31 2.79 2.54
N PHE A 143 -7.46 2.16 2.80
CA PHE A 143 -7.98 1.08 1.98
C PHE A 143 -9.01 1.59 1.00
N THR A 144 -9.04 0.97 -0.17
CA THR A 144 -10.12 1.14 -1.14
C THR A 144 -11.17 0.03 -1.00
N MET A 145 -12.40 0.27 -1.45
CA MET A 145 -13.45 -0.76 -1.35
C MET A 145 -13.07 -2.04 -2.11
N GLY A 146 -13.27 -3.18 -1.47
CA GLY A 146 -12.95 -4.50 -1.97
C GLY A 146 -11.46 -4.82 -1.96
N GLU A 147 -10.62 -3.97 -1.37
CA GLU A 147 -9.26 -4.36 -1.03
C GLU A 147 -9.29 -5.42 0.09
N VAL A 148 -8.31 -6.31 0.06
CA VAL A 148 -8.13 -7.39 1.03
C VAL A 148 -7.55 -6.81 2.33
N ALA A 149 -8.13 -7.23 3.44
CA ALA A 149 -7.60 -7.03 4.78
C ALA A 149 -7.25 -8.40 5.37
N ALA A 150 -5.95 -8.68 5.51
CA ALA A 150 -5.48 -9.81 6.31
C ALA A 150 -5.87 -9.58 7.78
N VAL A 151 -6.23 -10.66 8.47
CA VAL A 151 -6.72 -10.58 9.85
C VAL A 151 -6.10 -11.70 10.67
N ASP A 152 -5.46 -11.36 11.78
CA ASP A 152 -4.97 -12.33 12.78
C ASP A 152 -5.97 -12.50 13.94
N PHE A 153 -6.65 -11.42 14.29
CA PHE A 153 -7.67 -11.39 15.34
C PHE A 153 -8.95 -10.70 14.86
N TYR A 154 -10.07 -11.40 14.94
CA TYR A 154 -11.38 -10.89 14.57
C TYR A 154 -12.27 -10.70 15.82
N PRO A 155 -12.43 -9.46 16.32
CA PRO A 155 -13.30 -9.17 17.45
C PRO A 155 -14.77 -9.26 17.07
N TYR A 156 -15.63 -9.62 18.03
CA TYR A 156 -17.07 -9.70 17.80
C TYR A 156 -17.80 -8.35 17.96
N ASP A 157 -17.18 -7.37 18.63
CA ASP A 157 -17.71 -6.00 18.69
C ASP A 157 -17.43 -5.27 17.35
N PRO A 158 -18.47 -4.80 16.63
CA PRO A 158 -18.28 -4.11 15.37
C PRO A 158 -17.50 -2.80 15.45
N ASN A 159 -17.39 -2.21 16.63
CA ASN A 159 -16.62 -0.98 16.84
C ASN A 159 -15.19 -1.25 17.30
N ALA A 160 -14.84 -2.49 17.64
CA ALA A 160 -13.49 -2.87 18.00
C ALA A 160 -12.55 -2.77 16.79
N TRP A 161 -11.27 -2.57 17.10
CA TRP A 161 -10.23 -2.40 16.12
C TRP A 161 -9.65 -3.74 15.70
N VAL A 162 -9.31 -3.84 14.42
CA VAL A 162 -8.68 -4.98 13.76
C VAL A 162 -7.37 -4.50 13.18
N ASN A 163 -6.28 -5.21 13.48
CA ASN A 163 -5.00 -4.99 12.83
C ASN A 163 -5.03 -5.60 11.42
N VAL A 164 -4.49 -4.87 10.44
CA VAL A 164 -4.56 -5.20 9.01
C VAL A 164 -3.23 -4.97 8.31
N ASP A 165 -2.13 -5.36 8.98
CA ASP A 165 -0.70 -5.16 8.64
C ASP A 165 -0.22 -3.71 8.54
N LYS A 166 -0.99 -2.86 7.86
CA LYS A 166 -0.71 -1.45 7.61
C LYS A 166 -1.14 -0.54 8.76
N GLY A 167 -1.75 -1.11 9.82
CA GLY A 167 -2.33 -0.38 10.95
C GLY A 167 -3.69 -0.95 11.35
N PHE A 168 -4.58 -0.10 11.85
CA PHE A 168 -5.85 -0.51 12.45
C PHE A 168 -7.07 0.11 11.76
N ILE A 169 -8.12 -0.70 11.61
CA ILE A 169 -9.46 -0.29 11.16
C ILE A 169 -10.54 -0.87 12.10
N GLN A 170 -11.78 -0.40 12.02
CA GLN A 170 -12.88 -1.00 12.80
C GLN A 170 -13.47 -2.22 12.09
N GLN A 171 -13.85 -3.23 12.87
CA GLN A 171 -14.41 -4.50 12.38
C GLN A 171 -15.59 -4.30 11.43
N LYS A 172 -16.52 -3.37 11.72
CA LYS A 172 -17.74 -3.14 10.92
C LYS A 172 -17.51 -2.79 9.45
N TYR A 173 -16.29 -2.45 9.08
CA TYR A 173 -15.92 -2.15 7.69
C TYR A 173 -15.42 -3.37 6.92
N LEU A 174 -15.34 -4.53 7.56
CA LEU A 174 -14.91 -5.80 6.98
C LEU A 174 -16.11 -6.73 6.72
N GLY A 175 -16.00 -7.54 5.67
CA GLY A 175 -17.02 -8.52 5.32
C GLY A 175 -16.61 -9.40 4.15
N ALA A 176 -17.57 -10.18 3.64
CA ALA A 176 -17.37 -11.00 2.44
C ALA A 176 -17.05 -10.14 1.20
N ARG A 177 -16.44 -10.75 0.19
CA ARG A 177 -16.12 -10.05 -1.05
C ARG A 177 -17.37 -9.38 -1.67
N PRO A 178 -17.35 -8.07 -1.93
CA PRO A 178 -18.48 -7.40 -2.57
C PRO A 178 -18.74 -7.94 -3.98
N LYS A 179 -19.95 -7.68 -4.50
CA LYS A 179 -20.33 -7.95 -5.90
C LYS A 179 -20.76 -6.65 -6.57
N LEU A 180 -20.26 -6.37 -7.76
CA LEU A 180 -20.53 -5.12 -8.47
C LEU A 180 -22.03 -4.98 -8.78
N GLU A 181 -22.67 -6.08 -9.17
CA GLU A 181 -24.10 -6.15 -9.50
C GLU A 181 -24.97 -5.69 -8.33
N ASN A 182 -24.61 -6.08 -7.10
CA ASN A 182 -25.32 -5.67 -5.90
C ASN A 182 -25.17 -4.16 -5.65
N LEU A 183 -24.00 -3.58 -5.94
CA LEU A 183 -23.76 -2.15 -5.78
C LEU A 183 -24.47 -1.34 -6.88
N TYR A 184 -24.51 -1.84 -8.11
CA TYR A 184 -25.29 -1.22 -9.19
C TYR A 184 -26.77 -1.18 -8.81
N HIS A 185 -27.34 -2.31 -8.40
CA HIS A 185 -28.73 -2.36 -7.95
C HIS A 185 -29.00 -1.43 -6.76
N GLN A 186 -28.10 -1.37 -5.78
CA GLN A 186 -28.21 -0.41 -4.67
C GLN A 186 -28.21 1.04 -5.16
N PHE A 187 -27.31 1.41 -6.08
CA PHE A 187 -27.26 2.77 -6.61
C PHE A 187 -28.53 3.14 -7.37
N ASP A 188 -28.97 2.25 -8.26
CA ASP A 188 -30.08 2.48 -9.19
C ASP A 188 -31.44 2.55 -8.46
N THR A 189 -31.54 1.96 -7.26
CA THR A 189 -32.74 2.01 -6.42
C THR A 189 -32.78 3.18 -5.44
N ILE A 190 -31.66 3.90 -5.22
CA ILE A 190 -31.64 5.08 -4.35
C ILE A 190 -32.31 6.25 -5.08
N SER A 191 -33.32 6.84 -4.43
CA SER A 191 -33.99 8.06 -4.90
C SER A 191 -33.00 9.18 -5.25
N LEU A 192 -33.27 9.87 -6.37
CA LEU A 192 -32.50 11.05 -6.80
C LEU A 192 -32.46 12.17 -5.76
N ALA A 193 -33.46 12.23 -4.87
CA ALA A 193 -33.46 13.20 -3.76
C ALA A 193 -32.40 12.86 -2.69
N ASN A 194 -32.01 11.59 -2.55
CA ASN A 194 -31.01 11.14 -1.58
C ASN A 194 -29.59 11.24 -2.14
N ARG A 195 -29.11 12.47 -2.30
CA ARG A 195 -27.78 12.78 -2.84
C ARG A 195 -26.64 12.13 -2.03
N ASN A 196 -26.75 12.12 -0.70
CA ASN A 196 -25.73 11.53 0.18
C ASN A 196 -25.63 10.01 0.01
N GLY A 197 -26.77 9.32 -0.10
CA GLY A 197 -26.81 7.88 -0.37
C GLY A 197 -26.20 7.54 -1.72
N ARG A 198 -26.59 8.27 -2.77
CA ARG A 198 -26.03 8.10 -4.13
C ARG A 198 -24.53 8.33 -4.14
N LYS A 199 -24.05 9.42 -3.53
CA LYS A 199 -22.61 9.73 -3.39
C LYS A 199 -21.85 8.60 -2.71
N LYS A 200 -22.36 8.10 -1.58
CA LYS A 200 -21.72 7.02 -0.83
C LYS A 200 -21.58 5.74 -1.67
N ILE A 201 -22.60 5.36 -2.43
CA ILE A 201 -22.54 4.16 -3.28
C ILE A 201 -21.71 4.40 -4.54
N ALA A 202 -21.75 5.59 -5.13
CA ALA A 202 -20.93 5.95 -6.29
C ALA A 202 -19.42 5.91 -5.98
N GLU A 203 -19.00 6.45 -4.83
CA GLU A 203 -17.59 6.41 -4.38
C GLU A 203 -17.12 4.96 -4.20
N ARG A 204 -17.97 4.10 -3.63
CA ARG A 204 -17.75 2.66 -3.48
C ARG A 204 -17.64 1.93 -4.83
N LEU A 205 -18.53 2.24 -5.76
CA LEU A 205 -18.58 1.63 -7.09
C LEU A 205 -17.28 1.87 -7.85
N VAL A 206 -16.78 3.11 -7.87
CA VAL A 206 -15.55 3.44 -8.61
C VAL A 206 -14.35 2.71 -8.03
N GLU A 207 -14.16 2.76 -6.72
CA GLU A 207 -13.05 2.06 -6.06
C GLU A 207 -13.14 0.54 -6.29
N PHE A 208 -14.32 -0.06 -6.09
CA PHE A 208 -14.46 -1.50 -6.25
C PHE A 208 -14.35 -1.96 -7.71
N ALA A 209 -14.80 -1.15 -8.66
CA ALA A 209 -14.63 -1.45 -10.08
C ALA A 209 -13.14 -1.57 -10.43
N TRP A 210 -12.29 -0.64 -9.95
CA TRP A 210 -10.84 -0.70 -10.14
C TRP A 210 -10.20 -1.91 -9.46
N ASN A 211 -10.76 -2.39 -8.36
CA ASN A 211 -10.34 -3.63 -7.68
C ASN A 211 -10.97 -4.92 -8.24
N SER A 212 -11.77 -4.83 -9.30
CA SER A 212 -12.49 -5.97 -9.90
C SER A 212 -12.05 -6.21 -11.35
N SER A 213 -12.32 -7.41 -11.86
CA SER A 213 -12.24 -7.67 -13.31
C SER A 213 -13.42 -7.04 -14.06
N GLY A 214 -13.30 -6.90 -15.38
CA GLY A 214 -14.38 -6.37 -16.23
C GLY A 214 -14.37 -4.86 -16.41
N SER A 215 -15.40 -4.33 -17.09
CA SER A 215 -15.48 -2.92 -17.46
C SER A 215 -15.69 -2.00 -16.25
N LYS A 216 -14.93 -0.91 -16.21
CA LYS A 216 -15.05 0.15 -15.18
C LYS A 216 -16.09 1.20 -15.53
N VAL A 217 -16.47 1.27 -16.81
CA VAL A 217 -17.31 2.34 -17.37
C VAL A 217 -18.65 2.48 -16.63
N PRO A 218 -19.41 1.41 -16.34
CA PRO A 218 -20.72 1.57 -15.70
C PRO A 218 -20.66 2.15 -14.27
N ALA A 219 -19.59 1.87 -13.53
CA ALA A 219 -19.35 2.45 -12.21
C ALA A 219 -18.96 3.92 -12.31
N LEU A 220 -18.07 4.25 -13.26
CA LEU A 220 -17.61 5.62 -13.49
C LEU A 220 -18.72 6.54 -14.02
N GLU A 221 -19.62 6.06 -14.87
CA GLU A 221 -20.77 6.83 -15.36
C GLU A 221 -21.74 7.18 -14.23
N ARG A 222 -22.00 6.26 -13.30
CA ARG A 222 -22.79 6.55 -12.10
C ARG A 222 -22.12 7.59 -11.21
N PHE A 223 -20.81 7.50 -11.05
CA PHE A 223 -20.04 8.51 -10.33
C PHE A 223 -20.05 9.88 -11.01
N LEU A 224 -19.93 9.92 -12.34
CA LEU A 224 -20.09 11.13 -13.13
C LEU A 224 -21.47 11.76 -12.90
N SER A 225 -22.55 10.96 -12.93
CA SER A 225 -23.91 11.47 -12.72
C SER A 225 -24.05 12.17 -11.37
N VAL A 226 -23.46 11.61 -10.30
CA VAL A 226 -23.48 12.24 -8.97
C VAL A 226 -22.61 13.50 -8.93
N ALA A 227 -21.45 13.48 -9.58
CA ALA A 227 -20.58 14.66 -9.65
C ALA A 227 -21.29 15.83 -10.36
N GLU A 228 -22.06 15.55 -11.42
CA GLU A 228 -22.89 16.51 -12.14
C GLU A 228 -24.06 17.00 -11.29
N GLU A 229 -24.79 16.11 -10.62
CA GLU A 229 -25.88 16.45 -9.66
C GLU A 229 -25.40 17.39 -8.53
N LEU A 230 -24.13 17.25 -8.11
CA LEU A 230 -23.52 18.06 -7.06
C LEU A 230 -22.80 19.31 -7.58
N GLY A 231 -22.63 19.46 -8.90
CA GLY A 231 -21.86 20.55 -9.51
C GLY A 231 -20.36 20.53 -9.19
N ASP A 232 -19.80 19.36 -8.83
CA ASP A 232 -18.40 19.21 -8.46
C ASP A 232 -17.53 19.12 -9.72
N LYS A 233 -17.11 20.28 -10.25
CA LYS A 233 -16.31 20.39 -11.48
C LYS A 233 -15.05 19.53 -11.47
N LYS A 234 -14.40 19.38 -10.31
CA LYS A 234 -13.18 18.56 -10.18
C LYS A 234 -13.50 17.08 -10.36
N LYS A 235 -14.56 16.59 -9.70
CA LYS A 235 -15.00 15.21 -9.85
C LYS A 235 -15.57 14.91 -11.24
N ILE A 236 -16.23 15.88 -11.87
CA ILE A 236 -16.71 15.75 -13.26
C ILE A 236 -15.52 15.53 -14.21
N GLY A 237 -14.48 16.38 -14.13
CA GLY A 237 -13.28 16.24 -14.94
C GLY A 237 -12.59 14.90 -14.71
N TYR A 238 -12.37 14.53 -13.44
CA TYR A 238 -11.81 13.24 -13.07
C TYR A 238 -12.62 12.07 -13.62
N ALA A 239 -13.95 12.07 -13.46
CA ALA A 239 -14.79 10.98 -13.91
C ALA A 239 -14.75 10.82 -15.45
N LYS A 240 -14.78 11.93 -16.19
CA LYS A 240 -14.69 11.91 -17.67
C LYS A 240 -13.36 11.32 -18.14
N LEU A 241 -12.25 11.77 -17.55
CA LEU A 241 -10.92 11.25 -17.86
C LEU A 241 -10.83 9.75 -17.57
N GLN A 242 -11.32 9.32 -16.41
CA GLN A 242 -11.31 7.91 -16.02
C GLN A 242 -12.19 7.05 -16.92
N ILE A 243 -13.33 7.57 -17.40
CA ILE A 243 -14.17 6.88 -18.40
C ILE A 243 -13.42 6.69 -19.72
N GLN A 244 -12.70 7.72 -20.18
CA GLN A 244 -11.87 7.62 -21.39
C GLN A 244 -10.80 6.55 -21.24
N ILE A 245 -10.05 6.57 -20.13
CA ILE A 245 -9.04 5.54 -19.82
C ILE A 245 -9.70 4.15 -19.82
N ALA A 246 -10.80 3.97 -19.09
CA ALA A 246 -11.49 2.69 -19.00
C ALA A 246 -11.99 2.18 -20.35
N LYS A 247 -12.42 3.06 -21.26
CA LYS A 247 -12.78 2.69 -22.63
C LYS A 247 -11.55 2.28 -23.45
N GLY A 248 -10.46 3.04 -23.38
CA GLY A 248 -9.21 2.72 -24.07
C GLY A 248 -8.63 1.37 -23.66
N LEU A 249 -8.70 1.03 -22.36
CA LEU A 249 -8.25 -0.26 -21.81
C LEU A 249 -9.07 -1.47 -22.30
N THR A 250 -10.27 -1.27 -22.87
CA THR A 250 -11.03 -2.36 -23.51
C THR A 250 -10.59 -2.62 -24.96
N GLN A 251 -9.77 -1.72 -25.50
CA GLN A 251 -9.27 -1.72 -26.88
C GLN A 251 -7.74 -1.67 -26.90
N THR A 252 -7.10 -2.12 -25.82
CA THR A 252 -5.64 -2.20 -25.71
C THR A 252 -5.11 -3.06 -26.83
N LEU A 253 -4.04 -2.58 -27.45
CA LEU A 253 -3.31 -3.33 -28.47
C LEU A 253 -2.70 -4.59 -27.86
N ASP A 254 -2.52 -5.63 -28.67
CA ASP A 254 -1.80 -6.81 -28.19
C ASP A 254 -0.30 -6.50 -28.00
N TYR A 255 0.41 -7.39 -27.32
CA TYR A 255 1.82 -7.19 -27.02
C TYR A 255 2.69 -7.00 -28.29
N LYS A 256 2.39 -7.70 -29.39
CA LYS A 256 3.18 -7.58 -30.63
C LYS A 256 2.99 -6.22 -31.29
N GLU A 257 1.75 -5.72 -31.29
CA GLU A 257 1.44 -4.38 -31.78
C GLU A 257 2.12 -3.30 -30.93
N LEU A 258 2.11 -3.46 -29.60
CA LEU A 258 2.79 -2.55 -28.67
C LEU A 258 4.32 -2.58 -28.86
N GLU A 259 4.90 -3.77 -29.00
CA GLU A 259 6.32 -3.96 -29.26
C GLU A 259 6.74 -3.30 -30.59
N ALA A 260 5.91 -3.41 -31.63
CA ALA A 260 6.16 -2.75 -32.91
C ALA A 260 6.14 -1.21 -32.81
N ILE A 261 5.23 -0.65 -31.99
CA ILE A 261 5.22 0.78 -31.69
C ILE A 261 6.52 1.19 -30.98
N GLY A 262 6.93 0.44 -29.96
CA GLY A 262 8.17 0.69 -29.23
C GLY A 262 9.38 0.72 -30.16
N LYS A 263 9.54 -0.30 -31.02
CA LYS A 263 10.70 -0.45 -31.91
C LYS A 263 10.66 0.41 -33.18
N SER A 264 9.61 1.20 -33.39
CA SER A 264 9.47 2.06 -34.56
C SER A 264 10.50 3.19 -34.54
N GLU A 265 11.04 3.56 -35.70
CA GLU A 265 11.87 4.77 -35.85
C GLU A 265 11.08 6.06 -35.54
N GLU A 266 9.75 5.98 -35.52
CA GLU A 266 8.85 7.07 -35.10
C GLU A 266 8.68 7.16 -33.58
N THR A 267 9.30 6.26 -32.81
CA THR A 267 9.30 6.25 -31.35
C THR A 267 10.71 6.52 -30.84
N TYR A 268 10.92 7.69 -30.23
CA TYR A 268 12.24 8.16 -29.83
C TYR A 268 12.15 9.21 -28.72
N ILE A 269 13.28 9.53 -28.10
CA ILE A 269 13.35 10.61 -27.10
C ILE A 269 14.19 11.77 -27.60
N LYS A 270 13.81 12.98 -27.22
CA LYS A 270 14.63 14.18 -27.35
C LYS A 270 15.01 14.64 -25.95
N ILE A 271 16.30 14.89 -25.74
CA ILE A 271 16.84 15.41 -24.49
C ILE A 271 17.51 16.74 -24.82
N ASN A 272 17.07 17.84 -24.20
CA ASN A 272 17.48 19.20 -24.55
C ASN A 272 17.40 19.51 -26.06
N GLY A 273 16.43 18.93 -26.77
CA GLY A 273 16.21 19.12 -28.21
C GLY A 273 17.04 18.21 -29.12
N ILE A 274 17.99 17.43 -28.59
CA ILE A 274 18.75 16.45 -29.36
C ILE A 274 18.02 15.12 -29.37
N GLN A 275 17.82 14.56 -30.57
CA GLN A 275 17.11 13.30 -30.77
C GLN A 275 18.03 12.10 -30.57
N PHE A 276 17.56 11.14 -29.79
CA PHE A 276 18.18 9.84 -29.59
C PHE A 276 17.26 8.76 -30.19
N PRO A 277 17.76 7.92 -31.10
CA PRO A 277 16.94 6.93 -31.80
C PRO A 277 16.42 5.83 -30.87
N ASN A 278 17.07 5.62 -29.73
CA ASN A 278 16.61 4.73 -28.68
C ASN A 278 16.08 5.56 -27.49
N TYR A 279 14.97 5.11 -26.91
CA TYR A 279 14.34 5.69 -25.73
C TYR A 279 14.75 5.00 -24.42
N THR A 280 15.49 3.88 -24.50
CA THR A 280 16.04 3.18 -23.33
C THR A 280 17.49 3.52 -23.05
N GLU A 281 18.26 3.81 -24.09
CA GLU A 281 19.71 3.97 -24.04
C GLU A 281 20.16 5.12 -24.93
N VAL A 282 21.21 5.80 -24.49
CA VAL A 282 21.90 6.83 -25.26
C VAL A 282 23.41 6.59 -25.20
N THR A 283 24.14 7.15 -26.15
CA THR A 283 25.60 7.13 -26.11
C THR A 283 26.08 7.99 -24.93
N TYR A 284 26.92 7.44 -24.04
CA TYR A 284 27.40 8.16 -22.86
C TYR A 284 28.12 9.47 -23.22
N SER A 285 28.97 9.45 -24.26
CA SER A 285 29.67 10.64 -24.73
C SER A 285 28.73 11.72 -25.26
N GLU A 286 27.69 11.34 -26.02
CA GLU A 286 26.69 12.29 -26.54
C GLU A 286 25.84 12.86 -25.41
N MET A 287 25.46 12.02 -24.44
CA MET A 287 24.76 12.47 -23.23
C MET A 287 25.55 13.56 -22.50
N LEU A 288 26.86 13.36 -22.27
CA LEU A 288 27.70 14.37 -21.61
C LEU A 288 27.87 15.64 -22.44
N GLU A 289 27.93 15.54 -23.77
CA GLU A 289 27.98 16.72 -24.64
C GLU A 289 26.69 17.56 -24.55
N VAL A 290 25.55 16.89 -24.43
CA VAL A 290 24.21 17.53 -24.41
C VAL A 290 23.82 18.03 -23.01
N LEU A 291 24.14 17.27 -21.96
CA LEU A 291 23.74 17.55 -20.59
C LEU A 291 24.83 18.20 -19.75
N GLY A 292 26.10 18.10 -20.17
CA GLY A 292 27.25 18.51 -19.37
C GLY A 292 27.54 17.54 -18.23
N GLU A 293 28.27 18.03 -17.22
CA GLU A 293 28.60 17.27 -16.02
C GLU A 293 27.34 17.02 -15.16
N PRO A 294 27.18 15.81 -14.58
CA PRO A 294 26.08 15.52 -13.69
C PRO A 294 26.17 16.32 -12.40
N ILE A 295 25.01 16.61 -11.79
CA ILE A 295 24.93 17.28 -10.48
C ILE A 295 25.48 16.36 -9.39
N LYS A 296 25.27 15.06 -9.55
CA LYS A 296 25.69 14.03 -8.61
C LYS A 296 25.97 12.74 -9.34
N ILE A 297 27.03 12.05 -8.90
CA ILE A 297 27.32 10.66 -9.27
C ILE A 297 27.13 9.81 -8.03
N ILE A 298 26.38 8.72 -8.17
CA ILE A 298 26.16 7.72 -7.12
C ILE A 298 26.75 6.41 -7.60
N GLU A 299 27.64 5.82 -6.82
CA GLU A 299 28.10 4.46 -7.06
C GLU A 299 27.05 3.49 -6.52
N GLY A 300 26.55 2.62 -7.40
CA GLY A 300 25.64 1.53 -7.07
C GLY A 300 26.39 0.21 -6.90
N GLU A 301 25.70 -0.77 -6.34
CA GLU A 301 26.08 -2.17 -6.49
C GLU A 301 25.70 -2.65 -7.90
N ASP A 302 26.36 -3.69 -8.40
CA ASP A 302 26.01 -4.29 -9.70
C ASP A 302 24.55 -4.76 -9.66
N ASP A 303 23.69 -4.09 -10.43
CA ASP A 303 22.28 -4.44 -10.60
C ASP A 303 22.13 -5.34 -11.83
N CYS A 304 21.38 -6.44 -11.71
CA CYS A 304 21.10 -7.30 -12.87
C CYS A 304 20.21 -6.62 -13.91
N CYS A 305 19.61 -5.49 -13.58
CA CYS A 305 18.76 -4.69 -14.45
C CYS A 305 19.50 -3.62 -15.27
N TYR A 306 20.79 -3.38 -15.06
CA TYR A 306 21.53 -2.37 -15.82
C TYR A 306 22.91 -2.88 -16.24
N SER A 307 23.43 -2.32 -17.31
CA SER A 307 24.76 -2.65 -17.84
C SER A 307 25.91 -1.96 -17.10
N GLY A 308 25.62 -0.90 -16.33
CA GLY A 308 26.58 -0.09 -15.57
C GLY A 308 26.29 -0.04 -14.07
N ASN A 309 27.19 0.60 -13.32
CA ASN A 309 27.14 0.68 -11.85
C ASN A 309 27.25 2.10 -11.29
N GLN A 310 27.19 3.13 -12.16
CA GLN A 310 27.22 4.53 -11.74
C GLN A 310 25.95 5.24 -12.19
N SER A 311 25.20 5.80 -11.25
CA SER A 311 24.02 6.64 -11.54
C SER A 311 24.43 8.11 -11.66
N TYR A 312 24.13 8.71 -12.81
CA TYR A 312 24.39 10.10 -13.16
C TYR A 312 23.08 10.88 -13.01
N CYS A 313 23.01 11.74 -11.99
CA CYS A 313 21.81 12.48 -11.67
C CYS A 313 21.84 13.91 -12.24
N TYR A 314 20.75 14.29 -12.90
CA TYR A 314 20.46 15.64 -13.39
C TYR A 314 19.13 16.15 -12.82
N ASP A 315 18.82 17.43 -13.00
CA ASP A 315 17.57 18.03 -12.49
C ASP A 315 16.30 17.35 -13.02
N HIS A 316 16.36 16.87 -14.27
CA HIS A 316 15.23 16.30 -15.00
C HIS A 316 15.56 14.99 -15.70
N ALA A 317 16.62 14.30 -15.29
CA ALA A 317 16.93 12.98 -15.82
C ALA A 317 17.87 12.21 -14.88
N GLU A 318 17.89 10.90 -14.99
CA GLU A 318 18.89 10.03 -14.39
C GLU A 318 19.25 8.91 -15.34
N PHE A 319 20.54 8.58 -15.35
CA PHE A 319 21.10 7.55 -16.21
C PHE A 319 21.99 6.60 -15.42
N VAL A 320 21.94 5.31 -15.70
CA VAL A 320 22.99 4.37 -15.29
C VAL A 320 24.02 4.27 -16.41
N VAL A 321 25.29 4.47 -16.08
CA VAL A 321 26.37 4.61 -17.06
C VAL A 321 27.34 3.45 -16.99
N ASP A 322 27.62 2.87 -18.17
CA ASP A 322 28.76 2.00 -18.42
C ASP A 322 29.77 2.76 -19.30
N LYS A 323 30.80 3.31 -18.66
CA LYS A 323 31.86 4.07 -19.34
C LYS A 323 32.68 3.21 -20.31
N GLN A 324 32.82 1.92 -20.03
CA GLN A 324 33.66 1.03 -20.83
C GLN A 324 32.97 0.72 -22.16
N LYS A 325 31.65 0.58 -22.13
CA LYS A 325 30.81 0.39 -23.33
C LYS A 325 30.37 1.70 -24.00
N ASN A 326 30.72 2.86 -23.42
CA ASN A 326 30.23 4.17 -23.85
C ASN A 326 28.69 4.25 -23.89
N LEU A 327 28.03 3.65 -22.90
CA LEU A 327 26.58 3.48 -22.83
C LEU A 327 26.00 4.19 -21.60
N ALA A 328 24.84 4.81 -21.77
CA ALA A 328 24.05 5.38 -20.69
C ALA A 328 22.58 4.93 -20.84
N GLU A 329 22.11 4.14 -19.89
CA GLU A 329 20.73 3.66 -19.81
C GLU A 329 19.87 4.67 -19.05
N ILE A 330 18.72 5.03 -19.60
CA ILE A 330 17.79 5.99 -19.01
C ILE A 330 17.05 5.33 -17.85
N VAL A 331 17.12 5.92 -16.65
CA VAL A 331 16.31 5.49 -15.48
C VAL A 331 14.99 6.24 -15.45
N TRP A 332 15.05 7.56 -15.57
CA TRP A 332 13.87 8.41 -15.70
C TRP A 332 14.23 9.71 -16.41
N ILE A 333 13.24 10.29 -17.10
CA ILE A 333 13.32 11.63 -17.71
C ILE A 333 12.07 12.42 -17.34
N GLY A 334 12.28 13.66 -16.91
CA GLY A 334 11.25 14.64 -16.67
C GLY A 334 11.02 15.52 -17.90
N PHE A 335 9.78 15.58 -18.38
CA PHE A 335 9.41 16.42 -19.52
C PHE A 335 9.21 17.89 -19.18
N LYS A 336 9.26 18.27 -17.89
CA LYS A 336 9.12 19.67 -17.44
C LYS A 336 10.29 20.57 -17.85
N GLY A 337 11.44 20.00 -18.21
CA GLY A 337 12.63 20.71 -18.69
C GLY A 337 12.46 21.36 -20.07
N LYS A 338 13.39 22.25 -20.46
CA LYS A 338 13.39 22.83 -21.82
C LYS A 338 13.89 21.79 -22.82
N GLY A 339 13.06 21.41 -23.78
CA GLY A 339 13.47 20.61 -24.95
C GLY A 339 13.40 19.09 -24.77
N ASN A 340 12.96 18.59 -23.61
CA ASN A 340 12.71 17.17 -23.41
C ASN A 340 11.36 16.79 -24.05
N VAL A 341 11.35 15.79 -24.92
CA VAL A 341 10.15 15.30 -25.61
C VAL A 341 10.24 13.80 -25.75
N PHE A 342 9.17 13.08 -25.42
CA PHE A 342 9.03 11.67 -25.80
C PHE A 342 8.08 11.57 -26.98
N VAL A 343 8.56 11.04 -28.09
CA VAL A 343 7.75 10.84 -29.30
C VAL A 343 7.36 9.38 -29.35
N ILE A 344 6.06 9.10 -29.42
CA ILE A 344 5.51 7.75 -29.54
C ILE A 344 4.75 7.68 -30.86
N ASN A 345 5.22 6.83 -31.78
CA ASN A 345 4.60 6.65 -33.09
C ASN A 345 4.28 7.99 -33.78
N GLY A 346 5.29 8.87 -33.82
CA GLY A 346 5.21 10.20 -34.43
C GLY A 346 4.52 11.26 -33.58
N THR A 347 3.94 10.90 -32.42
CA THR A 347 3.22 11.86 -31.57
C THR A 347 4.07 12.35 -30.41
N PRO A 348 4.34 13.66 -30.29
CA PRO A 348 5.17 14.20 -29.22
C PRO A 348 4.41 14.36 -27.90
N ILE A 349 5.08 14.02 -26.80
CA ILE A 349 4.68 14.26 -25.42
C ILE A 349 5.76 15.13 -24.78
N ASP A 350 5.38 16.33 -24.33
CA ASP A 350 6.28 17.32 -23.76
C ASP A 350 5.66 18.01 -22.52
N LYS A 351 6.30 19.07 -22.02
CA LYS A 351 5.79 19.85 -20.87
C LYS A 351 4.41 20.47 -21.05
N ASN A 352 3.95 20.64 -22.29
CA ASN A 352 2.67 21.29 -22.61
C ASN A 352 1.56 20.27 -22.82
N THR A 353 1.91 18.99 -22.99
CA THR A 353 0.93 17.91 -23.08
C THR A 353 0.16 17.80 -21.76
N THR A 354 -1.15 17.96 -21.83
CA THR A 354 -2.06 17.74 -20.71
C THR A 354 -2.33 16.25 -20.52
N GLU A 355 -2.78 15.85 -19.33
CA GLU A 355 -3.16 14.45 -19.07
C GLU A 355 -4.32 14.00 -19.96
N GLU A 356 -5.27 14.89 -20.27
CA GLU A 356 -6.38 14.60 -21.17
C GLU A 356 -5.90 14.32 -22.60
N GLU A 357 -5.00 15.15 -23.13
CA GLU A 357 -4.38 14.92 -24.44
C GLU A 357 -3.60 13.60 -24.46
N PHE A 358 -2.84 13.32 -23.40
CA PHE A 358 -2.11 12.05 -23.27
C PHE A 358 -3.05 10.85 -23.24
N VAL A 359 -4.13 10.88 -22.46
CA VAL A 359 -5.11 9.78 -22.39
C VAL A 359 -5.81 9.59 -23.73
N ASN A 360 -6.18 10.67 -24.42
CA ASN A 360 -6.80 10.59 -25.74
C ASN A 360 -5.88 9.89 -26.76
N LEU A 361 -4.57 10.13 -26.64
CA LEU A 361 -3.55 9.52 -27.48
C LEU A 361 -3.26 8.06 -27.09
N ALA A 362 -2.94 7.83 -25.82
CA ALA A 362 -2.20 6.66 -25.36
C ALA A 362 -3.05 5.69 -24.52
N SER A 363 -4.35 5.94 -24.29
CA SER A 363 -5.19 5.05 -23.46
C SER A 363 -5.28 3.61 -23.96
N ARG A 364 -4.97 3.36 -25.24
CA ARG A 364 -4.88 2.02 -25.85
C ARG A 364 -3.49 1.40 -25.76
N TRP A 365 -2.50 2.17 -25.34
CA TRP A 365 -1.09 1.77 -25.25
C TRP A 365 -0.64 1.60 -23.80
N VAL A 366 -1.35 2.20 -22.85
CA VAL A 366 -0.98 2.17 -21.43
C VAL A 366 -1.63 1.02 -20.68
N TYR A 367 -0.94 0.57 -19.64
CA TYR A 367 -1.53 -0.11 -18.51
C TYR A 367 -1.86 0.92 -17.41
N TYR A 368 -3.06 0.79 -16.84
CA TYR A 368 -3.52 1.62 -15.73
C TYR A 368 -4.44 0.81 -14.82
N ASN A 369 -4.15 0.81 -13.52
CA ASN A 369 -4.88 0.03 -12.52
C ASN A 369 -5.70 0.87 -11.53
N GLY A 370 -5.80 2.20 -11.74
CA GLY A 370 -6.58 3.08 -10.87
C GLY A 370 -5.93 3.44 -9.53
N LYS A 371 -4.87 2.74 -9.09
CA LYS A 371 -4.27 2.95 -7.76
C LYS A 371 -3.42 4.21 -7.67
N TYR A 372 -2.79 4.58 -8.77
CA TYR A 372 -1.91 5.73 -8.83
C TYR A 372 -2.45 6.74 -9.84
N PRO A 373 -3.22 7.75 -9.39
CA PRO A 373 -3.65 8.82 -10.27
C PRO A 373 -2.47 9.43 -11.02
N ASN A 374 -2.68 9.73 -12.30
CA ASN A 374 -1.71 10.39 -13.16
C ASN A 374 -0.40 9.60 -13.29
N LYS A 375 -0.44 8.28 -13.13
CA LYS A 375 0.69 7.39 -13.41
C LYS A 375 0.20 6.30 -14.34
N TYR A 376 0.86 6.20 -15.48
CA TYR A 376 0.57 5.27 -16.54
C TYR A 376 1.81 4.44 -16.79
N ASP A 377 1.62 3.14 -16.95
CA ASP A 377 2.70 2.23 -17.30
C ASP A 377 2.60 1.97 -18.80
N LEU A 378 3.73 2.03 -19.51
CA LEU A 378 3.80 1.73 -20.93
C LEU A 378 4.45 0.34 -21.08
N PRO A 379 3.72 -0.68 -21.56
CA PRO A 379 4.14 -2.08 -21.53
C PRO A 379 5.21 -2.44 -22.57
N PHE A 380 5.45 -1.61 -23.59
CA PHE A 380 6.53 -1.83 -24.58
C PHE A 380 7.91 -1.38 -24.10
N PHE A 381 8.04 -0.97 -22.83
CA PHE A 381 9.30 -0.82 -22.13
C PHE A 381 9.61 -2.16 -21.42
N ASP A 382 10.03 -3.17 -22.17
CA ASP A 382 10.36 -4.47 -21.58
C ASP A 382 11.66 -4.42 -20.75
N TYR A 383 11.60 -5.10 -19.60
CA TYR A 383 12.68 -5.49 -18.67
C TYR A 383 13.55 -4.43 -18.01
N TYR A 384 13.67 -3.24 -18.58
CA TYR A 384 14.34 -2.12 -17.93
C TYR A 384 13.28 -1.28 -17.26
N ASN A 385 13.38 -1.11 -15.93
CA ASN A 385 12.54 -0.25 -15.12
C ASN A 385 12.72 1.24 -15.50
N ILE A 386 12.55 1.59 -16.77
CA ILE A 386 12.18 2.94 -17.11
C ILE A 386 10.74 3.05 -16.66
N ILE A 387 10.63 3.48 -15.42
CA ILE A 387 9.40 4.04 -14.91
C ILE A 387 9.18 5.32 -15.73
N THR A 388 8.70 5.19 -16.97
CA THR A 388 8.12 6.30 -17.73
C THR A 388 6.75 6.59 -17.14
N ARG A 389 6.75 6.96 -15.85
CA ARG A 389 5.61 7.60 -15.23
C ARG A 389 5.48 8.96 -15.88
N CYS A 390 4.57 9.06 -16.84
CA CYS A 390 4.01 10.35 -17.21
C CYS A 390 3.22 10.86 -16.00
N ALA A 391 3.92 11.56 -15.10
CA ALA A 391 3.35 12.15 -13.90
C ALA A 391 2.89 13.58 -14.23
N PHE A 392 1.59 13.73 -14.47
CA PHE A 392 0.96 15.03 -14.61
C PHE A 392 0.72 15.63 -13.21
N SER A 393 1.20 16.85 -12.98
CA SER A 393 1.10 17.55 -11.68
C SER A 393 -0.10 18.47 -11.59
#